data_AF-A0A1F4Z511-F1
#
_entry.id   AF-A0A1F4Z511-F1
#
_cell.length_a   1.000
_cell.length_b   1.000
_cell.length_c   1.000
_cell.angle_alpha   90.00
_cell.angle_beta   90.00
_cell.angle_gamma   90.00
#
_symmetry.space_group_name_H-M   'P 1'
#
loop_
_entity.id
_entity.type
_entity.pdbx_description
1 polymer ?
#
loop_
_entity_poly.entity_id
_entity_poly.type
_entity_poly.pdbx_seq_one_letter_code
_entity_poly.pdbx_strand_id
1 'polypeptide(L)'
;MRWAIFLGLGVMLFIFTALFIPRISSLNDSTNPPIQCGGFAGLSCPVGYKCQYEGEGFPDAAGVCRPSLGEVLKNIWNKLTN
;
A
#
# COMPACT_ATOMS: atom_id res chain seq x y z
N MET A 1 -42.37 19.52 -5.00
CA MET A 1 -41.62 18.99 -3.84
C MET A 1 -40.88 17.67 -4.10
N ARG A 2 -41.20 16.89 -5.15
CA ARG A 2 -40.54 15.58 -5.43
C ARG A 2 -39.14 15.69 -6.07
N TRP A 3 -38.82 16.79 -6.76
CA TRP A 3 -37.51 17.00 -7.41
C TRP A 3 -36.35 17.26 -6.42
N ALA A 4 -36.63 17.82 -5.24
CA ALA A 4 -35.61 18.08 -4.22
C ALA A 4 -35.01 16.79 -3.63
N ILE A 5 -35.77 15.70 -3.64
CA ILE A 5 -35.34 14.40 -3.11
C ILE A 5 -34.30 13.76 -4.05
N PHE A 6 -34.49 13.87 -5.37
CA PHE A 6 -33.54 13.34 -6.36
C PHE A 6 -32.21 14.10 -6.36
N LEU A 7 -32.26 15.42 -6.14
CA LEU A 7 -31.05 16.23 -5.98
C LEU A 7 -30.30 15.88 -4.70
N GLY A 8 -31.02 15.64 -3.59
CA GLY A 8 -30.40 15.24 -2.32
C GLY A 8 -29.76 13.85 -2.37
N LEU A 9 -30.44 12.85 -2.96
CA LEU A 9 -29.91 11.49 -3.10
C LEU A 9 -28.72 11.42 -4.06
N GLY A 10 -28.75 12.18 -5.16
CA GLY A 10 -27.64 12.26 -6.10
C GLY A 10 -26.39 12.89 -5.48
N VAL A 11 -26.55 13.97 -4.72
CA VAL A 11 -25.45 14.63 -4.00
C VAL A 11 -24.89 13.72 -2.91
N MET A 12 -25.74 13.01 -2.16
CA MET A 12 -25.29 12.06 -1.14
C MET A 12 -24.53 10.87 -1.74
N LEU A 13 -24.98 10.30 -2.87
CA LEU A 13 -24.25 9.25 -3.57
C LEU A 13 -22.90 9.74 -4.10
N PHE A 14 -22.84 10.97 -4.62
CA PHE A 14 -21.60 11.56 -5.14
C PHE A 14 -20.61 11.90 -4.03
N ILE A 15 -21.09 12.35 -2.87
CA ILE A 15 -20.26 12.58 -1.68
C ILE A 15 -19.78 11.24 -1.13
N PHE A 16 -20.64 10.22 -1.06
CA PHE A 16 -20.24 8.90 -0.58
C PHE A 16 -19.20 8.28 -1.51
N THR A 17 -19.37 8.34 -2.83
CA THR A 17 -18.35 7.88 -3.77
C THR A 17 -17.09 8.75 -3.68
N ALA A 18 -17.16 10.08 -3.61
CA ALA A 18 -15.96 10.92 -3.51
C ALA A 18 -15.19 10.74 -2.18
N LEU A 19 -15.88 10.41 -1.08
CA LEU A 19 -15.28 10.18 0.24
C LEU A 19 -14.86 8.71 0.46
N PHE A 20 -15.53 7.73 -0.17
CA PHE A 20 -15.15 6.32 -0.16
C PHE A 20 -14.30 5.90 -1.36
N ILE A 21 -14.09 6.74 -2.36
CA ILE A 21 -12.96 6.59 -3.27
C ILE A 21 -11.75 6.67 -2.34
N PRO A 22 -11.02 5.56 -2.12
CA PRO A 22 -9.74 5.67 -1.46
C PRO A 22 -8.98 6.70 -2.29
N ARG A 23 -8.55 7.78 -1.65
CA ARG A 23 -7.65 8.75 -2.28
C ARG A 23 -6.38 7.97 -2.56
N ILE A 24 -6.31 7.26 -3.69
CA ILE A 24 -5.09 6.64 -4.21
C ILE A 24 -4.23 7.76 -4.82
N SER A 25 -4.12 8.87 -4.11
CA SER A 25 -3.14 9.90 -4.39
C SER A 25 -2.01 9.60 -3.44
N SER A 26 -1.11 8.70 -3.86
CA SER A 26 0.34 8.84 -3.69
C SER A 26 1.02 7.49 -3.90
N LEU A 27 1.13 7.05 -5.16
CA LEU A 27 2.37 6.38 -5.59
C LEU A 27 3.45 7.49 -5.65
N ASN A 28 3.77 8.13 -4.51
CA ASN A 28 5.00 8.90 -4.39
C ASN A 28 6.12 7.88 -4.24
N ASP A 29 6.43 7.30 -5.39
CA ASP A 29 7.78 7.06 -5.84
C ASP A 29 8.79 7.95 -5.15
N SER A 30 9.88 7.35 -4.71
CA SER A 30 11.07 7.73 -5.46
C SER A 30 11.55 6.64 -6.43
N THR A 31 10.84 5.51 -6.52
CA THR A 31 10.68 4.57 -7.68
C THR A 31 9.81 3.33 -7.36
N ASN A 32 9.28 3.20 -6.12
CA ASN A 32 7.97 2.62 -5.77
C ASN A 32 7.66 2.99 -4.30
N PRO A 33 6.41 3.17 -3.85
CA PRO A 33 6.12 3.32 -2.42
C PRO A 33 6.53 2.05 -1.64
N PRO A 34 6.85 2.16 -0.34
CA PRO A 34 7.12 0.99 0.50
C PRO A 34 5.92 0.03 0.39
N ILE A 35 6.16 -1.14 -0.22
CA ILE A 35 5.13 -2.15 -0.44
C ILE A 35 4.69 -2.63 0.94
N GLN A 36 3.43 -2.36 1.29
CA GLN A 36 2.85 -2.87 2.53
C GLN A 36 2.64 -4.37 2.39
N CYS A 37 2.87 -5.08 3.49
CA CYS A 37 2.73 -6.53 3.57
C CYS A 37 2.05 -6.95 4.87
N GLY A 38 1.51 -8.15 4.89
CA GLY A 38 0.70 -8.64 6.00
C GLY A 38 -0.66 -7.95 6.07
N GLY A 39 -1.05 -7.58 7.29
CA GLY A 39 -2.40 -7.10 7.59
C GLY A 39 -3.46 -8.19 7.45
N PHE A 40 -4.72 -7.82 7.69
CA PHE A 40 -5.87 -8.71 7.49
C PHE A 40 -5.97 -9.27 6.06
N ALA A 41 -5.43 -8.54 5.08
CA ALA A 41 -5.41 -8.96 3.67
C ALA A 41 -4.30 -9.97 3.34
N GLY A 42 -3.37 -10.26 4.26
CA GLY A 42 -2.30 -11.23 4.04
C GLY A 42 -1.38 -10.90 2.87
N LEU A 43 -1.11 -9.61 2.65
CA LEU A 43 -0.37 -9.14 1.47
C LEU A 43 1.07 -9.68 1.48
N SER A 44 1.48 -10.30 0.38
CA SER A 44 2.83 -10.88 0.23
C SER A 44 3.78 -9.90 -0.46
N CYS A 45 5.05 -9.89 -0.02
CA CYS A 45 6.10 -9.11 -0.69
C CYS A 45 6.53 -9.75 -2.02
N PRO A 46 7.00 -8.95 -2.99
CA PRO A 46 7.62 -9.46 -4.20
C PRO A 46 8.93 -10.23 -3.92
N VAL A 47 9.36 -10.99 -4.92
CA VAL A 47 10.60 -11.79 -4.85
C VAL A 47 11.81 -10.91 -4.53
N GLY A 48 12.67 -11.38 -3.63
CA GLY A 48 13.84 -10.63 -3.18
C GLY A 48 13.57 -9.69 -1.99
N TYR A 49 12.32 -9.59 -1.53
CA TYR A 49 11.91 -8.78 -0.38
C TYR A 49 11.34 -9.64 0.76
N LYS A 50 11.48 -9.13 1.99
CA LYS A 50 10.93 -9.74 3.22
C LYS A 50 10.04 -8.73 3.93
N CYS A 51 8.92 -9.20 4.46
CA CYS A 51 8.01 -8.38 5.25
C CYS A 51 8.62 -8.12 6.62
N GLN A 52 8.83 -6.85 6.94
CA GLN A 52 9.25 -6.41 8.26
C GLN A 52 8.03 -5.85 8.99
N TYR A 53 7.55 -6.58 9.99
CA TYR A 53 6.38 -6.20 10.79
C TYR A 53 6.76 -5.12 11.80
N GLU A 54 5.91 -4.09 11.91
CA GLU A 54 6.05 -3.02 12.90
C GLU A 54 5.24 -3.40 14.14
N GLY A 55 5.76 -4.30 14.99
CA GLY A 55 5.10 -4.72 16.23
C GLY A 55 5.30 -6.19 16.62
N GLU A 56 4.89 -6.53 17.84
CA GLU A 56 5.06 -7.85 18.46
C GLU A 56 3.95 -8.84 18.02
N GLY A 57 4.27 -9.76 17.11
CA GLY A 57 3.69 -11.12 17.10
C GLY A 57 2.21 -11.32 16.73
N PHE A 58 1.48 -10.33 16.21
CA PHE A 58 0.09 -10.53 15.78
C PHE A 58 0.01 -11.12 14.36
N PRO A 59 -0.90 -12.09 14.10
CA PRO A 59 -1.08 -12.67 12.75
C PRO A 59 -1.55 -11.63 11.73
N ASP A 60 -2.29 -10.61 12.18
CA ASP A 60 -2.81 -9.51 11.36
C ASP A 60 -1.90 -8.27 11.35
N ALA A 61 -0.66 -8.39 11.83
CA ALA A 61 0.28 -7.28 11.82
C ALA A 61 0.54 -6.82 10.38
N ALA A 62 0.43 -5.52 10.15
CA ALA A 62 0.89 -4.92 8.92
C ALA A 62 2.39 -4.59 9.04
N GLY A 63 3.08 -4.63 7.91
CA GLY A 63 4.50 -4.38 7.82
C GLY A 63 4.88 -3.73 6.51
N VAL A 64 6.19 -3.55 6.33
CA VAL A 64 6.79 -2.98 5.13
C VAL A 64 7.76 -3.98 4.51
N CYS A 65 7.70 -4.14 3.20
CA CYS A 65 8.65 -4.94 2.46
C CYS A 65 10.03 -4.26 2.43
N ARG A 66 11.04 -4.94 2.97
CA ARG A 66 12.45 -4.55 2.89
C ARG A 66 13.21 -5.53 1.99
N PRO A 67 14.25 -5.09 1.28
CA PRO A 67 15.07 -6.01 0.50
C PRO A 67 15.69 -7.07 1.40
N SER A 68 15.74 -8.29 0.90
CA SER A 68 16.43 -9.39 1.56
C SER A 68 17.95 -9.19 1.51
N LEU A 69 18.66 -9.75 2.49
CA LEU A 69 20.13 -9.65 2.56
C LEU A 69 20.81 -10.12 1.25
N GLY A 70 20.27 -11.17 0.62
CA GLY A 70 20.77 -11.67 -0.66
C GLY A 70 20.66 -10.65 -1.80
N GLU A 71 19.57 -9.88 -1.83
CA GLU A 71 19.38 -8.84 -2.85
C GLU A 71 20.29 -7.63 -2.60
N VAL A 72 20.45 -7.24 -1.32
CA VAL A 72 21.37 -6.16 -0.92
C VAL A 72 22.82 -6.49 -1.30
N LEU A 73 23.28 -7.71 -1.03
CA LEU A 73 24.66 -8.13 -1.34
C LEU A 73 24.93 -8.16 -2.85
N LYS A 74 23.98 -8.61 -3.67
CA LYS A 74 24.10 -8.55 -5.14
C LYS A 74 24.26 -7.11 -5.63
N ASN A 75 23.46 -6.19 -5.10
CA ASN A 75 23.52 -4.78 -5.48
C ASN A 75 24.86 -4.13 -5.11
N ILE A 76 25.40 -4.46 -3.92
CA ILE A 76 26.72 -3.99 -3.49
C ILE A 76 27.80 -4.57 -4.41
N TRP A 77 27.78 -5.87 -4.69
CA TRP A 77 28.78 -6.52 -5.53
C TRP A 77 28.80 -5.92 -6.94
N ASN A 78 27.64 -5.78 -7.59
CA ASN A 78 27.51 -5.16 -8.91
C ASN A 78 28.08 -3.74 -8.96
N LYS A 79 27.96 -2.98 -7.86
CA LYS A 79 28.48 -1.62 -7.75
C LYS A 79 30.01 -1.56 -7.53
N LEU A 80 30.58 -2.62 -6.97
CA LEU A 80 32.03 -2.73 -6.77
C LEU A 80 32.76 -3.27 -8.00
N THR A 81 32.05 -3.95 -8.90
CA THR A 81 32.62 -4.60 -10.09
C THR A 81 32.36 -3.85 -11.41
N ASN A 82 31.68 -2.72 -11.37
CA ASN A 82 31.32 -1.88 -12.52
C ASN A 82 31.92 -0.49 -12.32
#